data_AF-A0A0K8RLS6-F1
#
_entry.id   AF-A0A0K8RLS6-F1
#
_cell.length_a   1.000
_cell.length_b   1.000
_cell.length_c   1.000
_cell.angle_alpha   90.00
_cell.angle_beta   90.00
_cell.angle_gamma   90.00
#
_symmetry.space_group_name_H-M   'P 1'
#
loop_
_entity.id
_entity.type
_entity.pdbx_description
1 polymer ?
#
loop_
_entity_poly.entity_id
_entity_poly.type
_entity_poly.pdbx_seq_one_letter_code
_entity_poly.pdbx_strand_id
1 'polypeptide(L)'
;MNEKTLKYLSTKLEKDCMGIFVKTSFNNFRTEEGLNKATEFYQRNKRHFVLWMILIKNALEKVRIQVDWVRKHLTPLDGWLTNALQEPWRPHEFQFRDVPSFVVG
;
A
#
# COMPACT_ATOMS: atom_id res chain seq x y z
N MET A 1 10.85 -13.21 13.36
CA MET A 1 11.08 -14.60 12.88
C MET A 1 12.54 -14.94 13.11
N ASN A 2 12.85 -16.04 13.80
CA ASN A 2 14.23 -16.46 14.06
C ASN A 2 14.80 -17.27 12.88
N GLU A 3 16.13 -17.38 12.81
CA GLU A 3 16.83 -18.03 11.70
C GLU A 3 16.47 -19.53 11.55
N LYS A 4 16.27 -20.24 12.67
CA LYS A 4 15.88 -21.66 12.66
C LYS A 4 14.52 -21.86 11.99
N THR A 5 13.54 -21.01 12.30
CA THR A 5 12.22 -21.03 11.67
C THR A 5 12.31 -20.72 10.18
N LEU A 6 13.10 -19.72 9.78
CA LEU A 6 13.27 -19.39 8.36
C LEU A 6 13.89 -20.55 7.57
N LYS A 7 14.94 -21.18 8.14
CA LYS A 7 15.58 -22.34 7.53
C LYS A 7 14.60 -23.50 7.39
N TYR A 8 13.82 -23.79 8.42
CA TYR A 8 12.77 -24.81 8.39
C TYR A 8 11.75 -24.53 7.26
N LEU A 9 11.20 -23.32 7.20
CA LEU A 9 10.22 -22.95 6.18
C LEU A 9 10.80 -23.02 4.76
N SER A 10 12.04 -22.55 4.56
CA SER A 10 12.71 -22.57 3.25
C SER A 10 12.97 -23.97 2.69
N THR A 11 12.95 -24.99 3.56
CA THR A 11 13.24 -26.39 3.18
C THR A 11 12.00 -27.28 3.15
N LYS A 12 10.92 -26.88 3.83
CA LYS A 12 9.69 -27.67 3.96
C LYS A 12 8.52 -27.14 3.14
N LEU A 13 8.49 -25.86 2.81
CA LEU A 13 7.44 -25.31 1.97
C LEU A 13 7.71 -25.65 0.51
N GLU A 14 6.66 -26.09 -0.18
CA GLU A 14 6.65 -26.11 -1.65
C GLU A 14 7.00 -24.72 -2.19
N LYS A 15 7.65 -24.72 -3.35
CA LYS A 15 8.20 -23.51 -3.97
C LYS A 15 7.15 -22.41 -4.09
N ASP A 16 5.92 -22.75 -4.50
CA ASP A 16 4.84 -21.77 -4.68
C ASP A 16 4.33 -21.20 -3.35
N CYS A 17 4.22 -22.03 -2.31
CA CYS A 17 3.86 -21.59 -0.95
C CYS A 17 4.90 -20.64 -0.36
N MET A 18 6.19 -20.92 -0.56
CA MET A 18 7.26 -20.02 -0.13
C MET A 18 7.24 -18.70 -0.91
N GLY A 19 6.94 -18.75 -2.21
CA GLY A 19 6.75 -17.55 -3.05
C GLY A 19 5.61 -16.67 -2.54
N ILE A 20 4.47 -17.26 -2.20
CA ILE A 20 3.32 -16.54 -1.59
C ILE A 20 3.71 -15.95 -0.25
N PHE A 21 4.36 -16.72 0.62
CA PHE A 21 4.82 -16.25 1.93
C PHE A 21 5.73 -15.02 1.80
N VAL A 22 6.73 -15.10 0.92
CA VAL A 22 7.67 -13.99 0.67
C VAL A 22 6.93 -12.77 0.12
N LYS A 23 6.06 -12.97 -0.87
CA LYS A 23 5.29 -11.87 -1.46
C LYS A 23 4.43 -11.16 -0.42
N THR A 24 3.71 -11.91 0.41
CA THR A 24 2.81 -11.34 1.44
C THR A 24 3.61 -10.66 2.55
N SER A 25 4.71 -11.26 2.98
CA SER A 25 5.52 -10.75 4.09
C SER A 25 6.23 -9.43 3.76
N PHE A 26 6.72 -9.27 2.53
CA PHE A 26 7.49 -8.08 2.14
C PHE A 26 6.67 -6.95 1.52
N ASN A 27 5.42 -7.19 1.07
CA ASN A 27 4.60 -6.16 0.40
C ASN A 27 3.73 -5.31 1.33
N ASN A 28 3.55 -5.71 2.60
CA ASN A 28 2.51 -5.13 3.45
C ASN A 28 2.99 -4.03 4.40
N PHE A 29 4.28 -3.67 4.36
CA PHE A 29 4.78 -2.54 5.12
C PHE A 29 4.30 -1.21 4.52
N ARG A 30 3.96 -0.26 5.38
CA ARG A 30 3.47 1.09 5.02
C ARG A 30 4.20 2.21 5.75
N THR A 31 5.20 1.88 6.54
CA THR A 31 5.98 2.82 7.34
C THR A 31 7.47 2.71 6.98
N GLU A 32 8.20 3.80 7.19
CA GLU A 32 9.66 3.85 7.01
C GLU A 32 10.37 2.84 7.93
N GLU A 33 9.92 2.73 9.18
CA GLU A 33 10.45 1.75 10.13
C GLU A 33 10.24 0.30 9.61
N GLY A 34 9.06 0.01 9.07
CA GLY A 34 8.75 -1.29 8.48
C GLY A 34 9.63 -1.61 7.28
N LEU A 35 9.83 -0.62 6.39
CA LEU A 35 10.73 -0.74 5.23
C LEU A 35 12.18 -1.01 5.66
N ASN A 36 12.68 -0.28 6.66
CA ASN A 36 14.04 -0.44 7.18
C ASN A 36 14.23 -1.83 7.80
N LYS A 37 13.32 -2.25 8.68
CA LYS A 37 13.36 -3.59 9.31
C LYS A 37 13.29 -4.72 8.28
N ALA A 38 12.44 -4.59 7.26
CA ALA A 38 12.32 -5.58 6.19
C ALA A 38 13.59 -5.65 5.34
N THR A 39 14.18 -4.50 5.03
CA THR A 39 15.43 -4.40 4.26
C THR A 39 16.59 -5.02 5.04
N GLU A 40 16.76 -4.68 6.31
CA GLU A 40 17.76 -5.30 7.20
C GLU A 40 17.59 -6.81 7.30
N PHE A 41 16.35 -7.26 7.50
CA PHE A 41 16.04 -8.68 7.60
C PHE A 41 16.45 -9.43 6.32
N TYR A 42 16.13 -8.87 5.15
CA TYR A 42 16.54 -9.44 3.87
C TYR A 42 18.06 -9.48 3.70
N GLN A 43 18.78 -8.40 4.02
CA GLN A 43 20.23 -8.36 3.88
C GLN A 43 20.92 -9.40 4.79
N ARG A 44 20.47 -9.53 6.04
CA ARG A 44 21.01 -10.52 6.99
C ARG A 44 20.75 -11.96 6.56
N ASN A 45 19.64 -12.22 5.87
CA ASN A 45 19.19 -13.57 5.53
C ASN A 45 19.23 -13.87 4.02
N LYS A 46 19.97 -13.08 3.24
CA LYS A 46 19.96 -13.12 1.76
C LYS A 46 20.18 -14.51 1.18
N ARG A 47 21.04 -15.32 1.82
CA ARG A 47 21.33 -16.72 1.45
C ARG A 47 20.11 -17.63 1.42
N HIS A 48 19.08 -17.33 2.20
CA HIS A 48 17.84 -18.12 2.28
C HIS A 48 16.81 -17.74 1.21
N PHE A 49 17.06 -16.67 0.46
CA PHE A 49 16.11 -16.09 -0.49
C PHE A 49 16.65 -16.01 -1.93
N VAL A 50 17.68 -16.79 -2.27
CA VAL A 50 18.35 -16.72 -3.59
C VAL A 50 17.34 -16.83 -4.75
N LEU A 51 16.40 -17.77 -4.66
CA LEU A 51 15.36 -17.97 -5.68
C LEU A 51 14.29 -16.86 -5.73
N TRP A 52 14.16 -16.07 -4.67
CA TRP A 52 13.10 -15.08 -4.48
C TRP A 52 13.61 -13.64 -4.46
N MET A 53 14.91 -13.43 -4.73
CA MET A 53 15.56 -12.13 -4.64
C MET A 53 14.83 -11.05 -5.46
N ILE A 54 14.42 -11.36 -6.69
CA ILE A 54 13.72 -10.41 -7.56
C ILE A 54 12.36 -10.02 -6.95
N LEU A 55 11.61 -11.01 -6.45
CA LEU A 55 10.33 -10.79 -5.81
C LEU A 55 10.46 -9.90 -4.56
N ILE A 56 11.48 -10.14 -3.73
CA ILE A 56 11.73 -9.34 -2.53
C ILE A 56 12.14 -7.92 -2.91
N LYS A 57 13.06 -7.74 -3.87
CA LYS A 57 13.48 -6.41 -4.32
C LYS A 57 12.29 -5.59 -4.85
N ASN A 58 11.44 -6.20 -5.69
CA ASN A 58 10.26 -5.53 -6.22
C ASN A 58 9.26 -5.17 -5.12
N ALA A 59 9.09 -6.04 -4.11
CA ALA A 59 8.22 -5.75 -2.97
C ALA A 59 8.75 -4.58 -2.11
N LEU A 60 10.04 -4.59 -1.78
CA LEU A 60 10.69 -3.50 -1.02
C LEU A 60 10.63 -2.17 -1.78
N GLU A 61 10.84 -2.19 -3.10
CA GLU A 61 10.73 -1.01 -3.95
C GLU A 61 9.30 -0.45 -3.96
N LYS A 62 8.29 -1.33 -4.06
CA LYS A 62 6.89 -0.92 -3.98
C LYS A 62 6.56 -0.27 -2.63
N VAL A 63 7.05 -0.85 -1.53
CA VAL A 63 6.88 -0.28 -0.19
C VAL A 63 7.57 1.09 -0.11
N ARG A 64 8.78 1.24 -0.65
CA ARG A 64 9.49 2.52 -0.70
C ARG A 64 8.67 3.60 -1.38
N ILE A 65 8.14 3.33 -2.57
CA ILE A 65 7.28 4.25 -3.32
C ILE A 65 6.06 4.67 -2.49
N GLN A 66 5.44 3.73 -1.78
CA GLN A 66 4.29 4.02 -0.92
C GLN A 66 4.65 4.89 0.28
N VAL A 67 5.77 4.61 0.95
CA VAL A 67 6.26 5.41 2.08
C VAL A 67 6.60 6.83 1.61
N ASP A 68 7.25 6.98 0.45
CA ASP A 68 7.56 8.28 -0.14
C ASP A 68 6.30 9.05 -0.53
N TRP A 69 5.28 8.36 -1.05
CA TRP A 69 3.98 8.96 -1.34
C TRP A 69 3.32 9.49 -0.06
N VAL A 70 3.26 8.68 1.00
CA VAL A 70 2.71 9.10 2.30
C VAL A 70 3.47 10.31 2.82
N ARG A 71 4.80 10.29 2.81
CA ARG A 71 5.63 11.43 3.28
C ARG A 71 5.30 12.74 2.54
N LYS A 72 5.03 12.66 1.23
CA LYS A 72 4.73 13.84 0.40
C LYS A 72 3.29 14.32 0.51
N HIS A 73 2.35 13.41 0.76
CA HIS A 73 0.92 13.69 0.61
C HIS A 73 0.12 13.63 1.91
N LEU A 74 0.69 13.17 3.03
CA LEU A 74 -0.04 13.05 4.30
C LEU A 74 -0.56 14.40 4.81
N THR A 75 0.30 15.43 4.90
CA THR A 75 -0.10 16.74 5.43
C THR A 75 -1.17 17.43 4.56
N PRO A 76 -1.04 17.48 3.22
CA PRO A 76 -2.12 18.01 2.37
C PRO A 76 -3.42 17.22 2.48
N LEU A 77 -3.35 15.89 2.60
CA LEU A 77 -4.53 15.03 2.71
C LEU A 77 -5.26 15.24 4.04
N ASP A 78 -4.50 15.37 5.14
CA ASP A 78 -5.04 15.62 6.47
C ASP A 78 -5.75 16.97 6.55
N GLY A 79 -5.15 18.02 5.95
CA GLY A 79 -5.79 19.33 5.81
C GLY A 79 -7.07 19.27 4.98
N TRP A 80 -7.05 18.55 3.85
CA TRP A 80 -8.24 18.38 3.01
C TRP A 80 -9.36 17.61 3.74
N LEU A 81 -9.03 16.51 4.42
CA LEU A 81 -10.00 15.72 5.20
C LEU A 81 -10.59 16.54 6.34
N THR A 82 -9.76 17.30 7.06
CA THR A 82 -10.21 18.18 8.14
C THR A 82 -11.17 19.24 7.61
N ASN A 83 -10.85 19.87 6.49
CA ASN A 83 -11.72 20.86 5.86
C ASN A 83 -13.03 20.24 5.37
N ALA A 84 -12.99 19.06 4.74
CA ALA A 84 -14.18 18.35 4.27
C ALA A 84 -15.12 17.91 5.41
N LEU A 85 -14.58 17.64 6.61
CA LEU A 85 -15.36 17.36 7.80
C LEU A 85 -15.97 18.63 8.42
N GLN A 86 -15.29 19.76 8.32
CA GLN A 86 -15.77 21.06 8.84
C GLN A 86 -16.80 21.72 7.92
N GLU A 87 -16.69 21.50 6.61
CA GLU A 87 -17.64 21.97 5.61
C GLU A 87 -18.41 20.79 5.00
N PRO A 88 -19.41 20.24 5.71
CA PRO A 88 -20.21 19.15 5.17
C PRO A 88 -20.86 19.59 3.86
N TRP A 89 -20.74 18.74 2.84
CA TRP A 89 -21.31 18.98 1.52
C TRP A 89 -22.79 19.36 1.65
N ARG A 90 -23.14 20.57 1.22
CA ARG A 90 -24.54 21.01 1.21
C ARG A 90 -25.20 20.45 -0.05
N PRO A 91 -26.23 19.59 0.09
CA PRO A 91 -27.01 19.18 -1.07
C PRO A 91 -27.58 20.43 -1.72
N HIS A 92 -27.20 20.64 -2.98
CA HIS A 92 -27.87 21.61 -3.82
C HIS A 92 -29.09 20.89 -4.38
N GLU A 93 -30.28 21.29 -3.94
CA GLU A 93 -31.50 20.87 -4.60
C GLU A 93 -31.43 21.37 -6.04
N PHE A 94 -31.32 20.43 -6.97
CA PHE A 94 -31.41 20.73 -8.39
C PHE A 94 -32.86 21.10 -8.67
N GLN A 95 -33.17 22.40 -8.64
CA GLN A 95 -34.44 22.87 -9.17
C GLN A 95 -34.39 22.72 -10.69
N PHE A 96 -35.01 21.66 -11.19
CA PHE A 96 -35.38 21.60 -12.60
C PHE A 96 -36.22 22.85 -12.87
N ARG A 97 -35.66 23.82 -13.60
CA ARG A 97 -36.48 24.89 -14.14
C ARG A 97 -37.38 24.21 -15.15
N ASP A 98 -38.66 24.12 -14.83
CA ASP A 98 -39.69 23.73 -15.80
C ASP A 98 -39.50 24.65 -17.01
N VAL A 99 -39.01 24.06 -18.10
CA VAL A 99 -38.93 24.75 -19.39
C VAL A 99 -40.38 25.05 -19.76
N PRO A 100 -40.78 26.32 -19.95
CA PRO A 100 -42.15 26.62 -20.30
C PRO A 100 -42.46 25.95 -21.64
N SER A 101 -43.28 24.89 -21.60
CA SER A 101 -43.97 24.42 -22.79
C SER A 101 -44.86 25.56 -23.28
N PHE A 102 -44.80 25.83 -24.60
CA PHE A 102 -45.62 26.78 -25.35
C PHE A 102 -45.11 28.24 -25.43
N VAL A 103 -44.24 28.49 -26.42
CA VAL A 103 -44.51 29.60 -27.34
C VAL A 103 -45.15 28.97 -28.57
N VAL A 104 -46.49 28.96 -28.58
CA VAL A 104 -47.27 28.92 -29.82
C VAL A 104 -47.32 30.36 -30.31
N GLY A 105 -46.82 30.58 -31.51
CA GLY A 105 -46.83 31.87 -32.20
C GLY A 105 -46.14 31.73 -33.54
#